data_AF-A0A3N4J6H5-F1
#
_entry.id   AF-A0A3N4J6H5-F1
#
_cell.length_a   1.000
_cell.length_b   1.000
_cell.length_c   1.000
_cell.angle_alpha   90.00
_cell.angle_beta   90.00
_cell.angle_gamma   90.00
#
_symmetry.space_group_name_H-M   'P 1'
#
loop_
_entity.id
_entity.type
_entity.pdbx_description
1 polymer ?
#
loop_
_entity_poly.entity_id
_entity_poly.type
_entity_poly.pdbx_seq_one_letter_code
_entity_poly.pdbx_strand_id
1 'polypeptide(L)'
;IKTEIEDFKPRTHLPHLARWLTTEAQLQNKAALAMVLTIAGKDSTDKALSKGLSFFGRKFKVQRYLTFGLDTQCNKYLAFSHHTTQCTRQTYCAMCS
;
A
#
# COMPACT_ATOMS: atom_id res chain seq x y z
N ILE A 1 -8.09 8.64 17.63
CA ILE A 1 -7.88 7.60 16.60
C ILE A 1 -7.51 6.22 17.15
N LYS A 2 -6.26 5.86 17.55
CA LYS A 2 -5.99 4.49 18.07
C LYS A 2 -6.89 4.14 19.26
N THR A 3 -6.80 4.94 20.33
CA THR A 3 -7.59 4.77 21.55
C THR A 3 -9.08 4.78 21.26
N GLU A 4 -9.54 5.70 20.42
CA GLU A 4 -10.94 5.81 19.99
C GLU A 4 -11.46 4.58 19.24
N ILE A 5 -10.64 3.94 18.39
CA ILE A 5 -11.00 2.71 17.67
C ILE A 5 -11.00 1.52 18.62
N GLU A 6 -10.03 1.45 19.52
CA GLU A 6 -9.94 0.41 20.56
C GLU A 6 -11.13 0.54 21.54
N ASP A 7 -11.54 1.76 21.90
CA ASP A 7 -12.73 2.03 22.72
C ASP A 7 -14.03 1.64 22.00
N PHE A 8 -14.14 1.94 20.69
CA PHE A 8 -15.30 1.55 19.89
C PHE A 8 -15.37 0.03 19.65
N LYS A 9 -14.22 -0.66 19.63
CA LYS A 9 -14.09 -2.10 19.38
C LYS A 9 -13.09 -2.73 20.37
N PRO A 10 -13.47 -2.97 21.65
CA PRO A 10 -12.54 -3.35 22.73
C PRO A 10 -11.80 -4.69 22.55
N ARG A 11 -12.18 -5.51 21.56
CA ARG A 11 -11.45 -6.74 21.19
C ARG A 11 -10.42 -6.54 20.08
N THR A 12 -10.31 -5.35 19.51
CA THR A 12 -9.42 -5.04 18.39
C THR A 12 -8.22 -4.28 18.92
N HIS A 13 -7.16 -4.98 19.34
CA HIS A 13 -5.91 -4.33 19.71
C HIS A 13 -5.09 -4.04 18.45
N LEU A 14 -4.78 -2.77 18.21
CA LEU A 14 -3.97 -2.34 17.07
C LEU A 14 -2.50 -2.21 17.53
N PRO A 15 -1.62 -3.19 17.27
CA PRO A 15 -0.21 -3.11 17.68
C PRO A 15 0.47 -1.84 17.12
N HIS A 16 0.06 -1.43 15.92
CA HIS A 16 0.41 -0.14 15.33
C HIS A 16 -0.81 0.51 14.71
N LEU A 17 -0.82 1.84 14.69
CA LEU A 17 -1.80 2.62 13.96
C LEU A 17 -1.62 2.31 12.47
N ALA A 18 -2.67 1.83 11.81
CA ALA A 18 -2.58 1.56 10.38
C ALA A 18 -2.22 2.85 9.63
N ARG A 19 -1.38 2.77 8.61
CA ARG A 19 -0.81 3.94 7.90
C ARG A 19 -1.88 4.87 7.27
N TRP A 20 -3.10 4.38 7.11
CA TRP A 20 -4.25 5.14 6.59
C TRP A 20 -5.05 5.87 7.68
N LEU A 21 -4.81 5.53 8.96
CA LEU A 21 -5.37 6.18 10.15
C LEU A 21 -4.45 7.31 10.64
N THR A 22 -3.84 8.08 9.73
CA THR A 22 -2.94 9.19 10.07
C THR A 22 -3.72 10.42 10.55
N THR A 23 -3.13 11.19 11.47
CA THR A 23 -3.72 12.46 11.94
C THR A 23 -3.63 13.55 10.86
N GLU A 24 -4.50 14.56 10.93
CA GLU A 24 -4.49 15.73 10.03
C GLU A 24 -3.07 16.31 9.85
N ALA A 25 -2.33 16.45 10.95
CA ALA A 25 -0.94 16.93 10.95
C ALA A 25 0.03 16.07 10.13
N GLN A 26 -0.20 14.76 10.05
CA GLN A 26 0.58 13.84 9.21
C GLN A 26 0.17 13.87 7.73
N LEU A 27 -1.01 14.43 7.42
CA LEU A 27 -1.54 14.59 6.07
C LEU A 27 -1.11 15.91 5.41
N GLN A 28 -0.83 16.95 6.19
CA GLN A 28 -0.51 18.31 5.71
C GLN A 28 0.62 18.36 4.65
N ASN A 29 1.59 17.46 4.69
CA ASN A 29 2.72 17.42 3.75
C ASN A 29 2.64 16.28 2.71
N LYS A 30 1.52 15.54 2.64
CA LYS A 30 1.37 14.43 1.70
C LYS A 30 0.61 14.85 0.45
N ALA A 31 1.28 14.79 -0.69
CA ALA A 31 0.68 15.06 -2.01
C ALA A 31 -0.39 14.02 -2.43
N ALA A 32 -0.34 12.80 -1.89
CA ALA A 32 -1.30 11.73 -2.19
C ALA A 32 -1.47 10.73 -1.04
N LEU A 33 -2.67 10.16 -0.93
CA LEU A 33 -3.00 9.05 -0.03
C LEU A 33 -3.45 7.84 -0.83
N ALA A 34 -3.13 6.65 -0.31
CA ALA A 34 -3.57 5.37 -0.86
C ALA A 34 -4.24 4.55 0.23
N MET A 35 -5.29 3.81 -0.15
CA MET A 35 -6.00 2.88 0.71
C MET A 35 -5.76 1.45 0.22
N VAL A 36 -5.52 0.52 1.15
CA VAL A 36 -5.34 -0.90 0.85
C VAL A 36 -6.63 -1.64 1.21
N LEU A 37 -7.17 -2.41 0.28
CA LEU A 37 -8.39 -3.19 0.44
C LEU A 37 -8.10 -4.66 0.11
N THR A 38 -8.62 -5.56 0.95
CA THR A 38 -8.65 -6.99 0.63
C THR A 38 -9.96 -7.30 -0.08
N ILE A 39 -9.87 -7.77 -1.33
CA ILE A 39 -11.03 -8.17 -2.13
C ILE A 39 -11.06 -9.70 -2.18
N ALA A 40 -12.15 -10.30 -1.72
CA ALA A 40 -12.33 -11.74 -1.74
C ALA A 40 -12.80 -12.21 -3.13
N GLY A 41 -12.16 -13.25 -3.66
CA GLY A 41 -12.49 -13.88 -4.95
C GLY A 41 -11.67 -13.36 -6.13
N LYS A 42 -11.27 -14.26 -7.03
CA LYS A 42 -10.45 -13.91 -8.19
C LYS A 42 -11.18 -12.97 -9.15
N ASP A 43 -12.42 -13.29 -9.50
CA ASP A 43 -13.19 -12.54 -10.49
C ASP A 43 -13.48 -11.10 -10.04
N SER A 44 -13.79 -10.90 -8.76
CA SER A 44 -13.97 -9.59 -8.16
C SER A 44 -12.66 -8.79 -8.13
N THR A 45 -11.53 -9.44 -7.80
CA THR A 45 -10.20 -8.80 -7.88
C THR A 45 -9.87 -8.37 -9.32
N ASP A 46 -10.04 -9.25 -10.31
CA ASP A 46 -9.73 -8.96 -11.71
C ASP A 46 -10.65 -7.87 -12.29
N LYS A 47 -11.94 -7.87 -11.89
CA LYS A 47 -12.88 -6.80 -12.22
C LYS A 47 -12.46 -5.47 -11.58
N ALA A 48 -12.02 -5.46 -10.32
CA ALA A 48 -11.55 -4.25 -9.66
C ALA A 48 -10.27 -3.70 -10.29
N LEU A 49 -9.33 -4.58 -10.69
CA LEU A 49 -8.09 -4.19 -11.37
C LEU A 49 -8.34 -3.59 -12.75
N SER A 50 -9.26 -4.17 -13.52
CA SER A 50 -9.59 -3.71 -14.87
C SER A 50 -10.48 -2.47 -14.88
N LYS A 51 -11.50 -2.43 -14.00
CA LYS A 51 -12.51 -1.37 -14.01
C LYS A 51 -12.28 -0.29 -12.97
N GLY A 52 -11.39 -0.47 -11.99
CA GLY A 52 -11.25 0.42 -10.84
C GLY A 52 -12.38 0.25 -9.82
N LEU A 53 -12.37 1.09 -8.78
CA LEU A 53 -13.41 1.13 -7.74
C LEU A 53 -14.07 2.51 -7.70
N SER A 54 -15.35 2.57 -7.41
CA SER A 54 -16.06 3.84 -7.20
C SER A 54 -16.31 4.03 -5.71
N PHE A 55 -15.82 5.14 -5.16
CA PHE A 55 -16.10 5.59 -3.80
C PHE A 55 -16.53 7.04 -3.83
N PHE A 56 -17.61 7.38 -3.13
CA PHE A 56 -18.12 8.77 -3.03
C PHE A 56 -18.31 9.47 -4.39
N GLY A 57 -18.81 8.74 -5.39
CA GLY A 57 -19.01 9.26 -6.75
C GLY A 57 -17.74 9.49 -7.56
N ARG A 58 -16.56 9.10 -7.04
CA ARG A 58 -15.28 9.19 -7.74
C ARG A 58 -14.73 7.82 -8.06
N LYS A 59 -14.15 7.69 -9.25
CA LYS A 59 -13.52 6.46 -9.72
C LYS A 59 -12.03 6.46 -9.37
N PHE A 60 -11.58 5.43 -8.68
CA PHE A 60 -10.21 5.23 -8.26
C PHE A 60 -9.57 4.11 -9.07
N LYS A 61 -8.33 4.36 -9.51
CA LYS A 61 -7.49 3.32 -10.11
C LYS A 61 -7.09 2.33 -9.02
N VAL A 62 -7.33 1.05 -9.28
CA VAL A 62 -6.89 -0.03 -8.40
C VAL A 62 -5.58 -0.58 -8.94
N GLN A 63 -4.66 -0.88 -8.02
CA GLN A 63 -3.45 -1.62 -8.31
C GLN A 63 -3.35 -2.78 -7.33
N ARG A 64 -2.65 -3.84 -7.73
CA ARG A 64 -2.34 -4.92 -6.80
C ARG A 64 -1.49 -4.35 -5.68
N TYR A 65 -1.88 -4.64 -4.44
CA TYR A 65 -1.02 -4.37 -3.31
C TYR A 65 0.24 -5.21 -3.46
N LEU A 66 1.37 -4.56 -3.29
CA LEU A 66 2.67 -5.20 -3.28
C LEU A 66 3.28 -4.89 -1.93
N THR A 67 3.62 -5.92 -1.18
CA THR A 67 4.22 -5.82 0.15
C THR A 67 5.60 -5.19 0.01
N PHE A 68 5.76 -3.96 0.49
CA PHE A 68 7.06 -3.27 0.51
C PHE A 68 7.41 -2.85 1.93
N GLY A 69 8.60 -3.23 2.35
CA GLY A 69 9.26 -2.71 3.53
C GLY A 69 10.55 -1.99 3.15
N LEU A 70 11.15 -1.31 4.12
CA LEU A 70 12.54 -0.84 3.99
C LEU A 70 13.48 -2.01 3.70
N ASP A 71 13.11 -3.22 4.10
CA ASP A 71 13.90 -4.45 3.92
C ASP A 71 13.62 -5.17 2.61
N THR A 72 12.78 -4.62 1.72
CA THR A 72 12.54 -5.23 0.41
C THR A 72 13.66 -4.81 -0.56
N GLN A 73 14.49 -5.78 -0.94
CA GLN A 73 15.54 -5.57 -1.94
C GLN A 73 14.96 -5.55 -3.36
N CYS A 74 15.37 -4.58 -4.14
CA CYS A 74 15.05 -4.50 -5.56
C CYS A 74 15.88 -5.54 -6.34
N ASN A 75 15.25 -6.44 -7.10
CA ASN A 75 15.99 -7.42 -7.92
C ASN A 75 16.73 -6.78 -9.10
N LYS A 76 16.37 -5.56 -9.51
CA LYS A 76 17.05 -4.85 -10.60
C LYS A 76 18.28 -4.09 -10.13
N TYR A 77 18.22 -3.46 -8.96
CA TYR A 77 19.26 -2.54 -8.49
C TYR A 77 19.96 -3.02 -7.21
N LEU A 78 19.54 -4.17 -6.67
CA LEU A 78 20.04 -4.80 -5.45
C LEU A 78 20.05 -3.90 -4.20
N ALA A 79 19.43 -2.73 -4.25
CA ALA A 79 19.25 -1.85 -3.11
C ALA A 79 17.87 -1.99 -2.50
N PHE A 80 17.82 -1.65 -1.22
CA PHE A 80 16.61 -1.52 -0.42
C PHE A 80 15.87 -0.22 -0.76
N SER A 81 14.65 -0.04 -0.23
CA SER A 81 13.74 1.13 -0.34
C SER A 81 12.68 1.14 -1.45
N HIS A 82 12.77 0.29 -2.48
CA HIS A 82 11.77 0.28 -3.55
C HIS A 82 11.65 -1.06 -4.28
N HIS A 83 10.53 -1.28 -4.96
CA HIS A 83 10.26 -2.54 -5.65
C HIS A 83 10.83 -2.61 -7.05
N THR A 84 11.16 -3.83 -7.47
CA THR A 84 11.62 -4.17 -8.83
C THR A 84 10.70 -3.64 -9.94
N THR A 85 9.38 -3.67 -9.76
CA THR A 85 8.43 -3.18 -10.79
C THR A 85 8.37 -1.65 -10.89
N GLN A 86 8.81 -0.93 -9.86
CA GLN A 86 8.89 0.53 -9.84
C GLN A 86 10.31 1.04 -10.07
N CYS A 87 11.28 0.13 -10.19
CA CYS A 87 12.67 0.47 -10.39
C CYS A 87 12.88 0.98 -11.83
N THR A 88 13.25 2.26 -11.93
CA THR A 88 13.66 2.94 -13.16
C THR A 88 15.15 2.80 -13.44
N ARG A 89 15.93 2.23 -12.52
CA ARG A 89 17.38 2.06 -12.66
C ARG A 89 17.71 0.90 -13.59
N GLN A 90 18.92 0.97 -14.13
CA GLN A 90 19.48 -0.08 -14.99
C GLN A 90 19.62 -1.39 -14.19
N THR A 91 19.47 -2.52 -14.88
CA THR A 91 19.48 -3.85 -14.24
C THR A 91 20.93 -4.27 -13.96
N TYR A 92 21.20 -4.65 -12.72
CA TYR A 92 22.48 -5.20 -12.25
C TYR A 92 22.48 -6.73 -12.37
N CYS A 93 23.64 -7.29 -12.69
CA CYS A 93 23.86 -8.73 -12.79
C CYS A 93 24.05 -9.32 -11.38
N ALA A 94 23.04 -9.97 -10.80
CA ALA A 94 23.14 -10.56 -9.46
C ALA A 94 24.32 -11.55 -9.26
N MET A 95 24.92 -12.05 -10.34
CA MET A 95 26.06 -12.97 -10.33
C MET A 95 27.42 -12.28 -10.43
N CYS A 96 27.48 -11.08 -11.01
CA CYS A 96 28.72 -10.48 -11.49
C CYS A 96 28.86 -8.98 -11.23
N SER A 97 27.85 -8.36 -10.60
CA SER A 97 27.93 -7.01 -10.06
C SER A 97 28.47 -6.97 -8.65
#